data_AF-A0A1H5H4H3-F1
#
_entry.id   AF-A0A1H5H4H3-F1
#
_cell.length_a   1.000
_cell.length_b   1.000
_cell.length_c   1.000
_cell.angle_alpha   90.00
_cell.angle_beta   90.00
_cell.angle_gamma   90.00
#
_symmetry.space_group_name_H-M   'P 1'
#
loop_
_entity.id
_entity.type
_entity.pdbx_description
1 polymer ?
#
loop_
_entity_poly.entity_id
_entity_poly.type
_entity_poly.pdbx_seq_one_letter_code
_entity_poly.pdbx_strand_id
1 'polypeptide(L)' 'MSVRCLRGPVRRGARFNSLSNSAQALDLTLTQAVVYGHRVAQLDTGLTAFVTLRGEGVQHLMC' A
#
# COMPACT_ATOMS: atom_id res chain seq x y z
N MET A 1 8.51 -6.62 2.79
CA MET A 1 7.70 -5.98 3.85
C MET A 1 6.30 -6.57 3.82
N SER A 2 5.80 -7.07 4.95
CA SER A 2 4.39 -7.47 5.10
C SER A 2 3.58 -6.28 5.60
N VAL A 3 2.37 -6.13 5.08
CA VAL A 3 1.40 -5.10 5.49
C VAL A 3 0.11 -5.78 5.92
N ARG A 4 -0.60 -5.17 6.87
CA ARG A 4 -1.92 -5.63 7.31
C ARG A 4 -2.98 -4.68 6.76
N CYS A 5 -3.99 -5.23 6.10
CA CYS A 5 -5.12 -4.44 5.62
C CYS A 5 -6.03 -4.08 6.79
N LEU A 6 -5.91 -2.85 7.30
CA LEU A 6 -6.76 -2.36 8.40
C LEU A 6 -8.13 -1.86 7.91
N ARG A 7 -8.19 -1.35 6.67
CA ARG A 7 -9.42 -0.92 6.00
C ARG A 7 -9.36 -1.37 4.55
N GLY A 8 -10.25 -2.28 4.17
CA GLY A 8 -10.35 -2.84 2.82
C GLY A 8 -11.78 -2.81 2.29
N PRO A 9 -12.01 -3.33 1.08
CA PRO A 9 -11.03 -4.04 0.26
C PRO A 9 -10.05 -3.14 -0.51
N VAL A 10 -8.77 -3.52 -0.53
CA VAL A 10 -7.72 -2.84 -1.31
C VAL A 10 -7.48 -3.59 -2.60
N ARG A 11 -7.53 -2.91 -3.74
CA ARG A 11 -7.32 -3.51 -5.07
C ARG A 11 -5.98 -3.08 -5.67
N ARG A 12 -5.47 -3.87 -6.62
CA ARG A 12 -4.36 -3.44 -7.48
C ARG A 12 -4.68 -2.08 -8.12
N GLY A 13 -3.74 -1.15 -8.06
CA GLY A 13 -3.90 0.23 -8.50
C GLY A 13 -4.32 1.21 -7.39
N ALA A 14 -4.64 0.71 -6.19
CA ALA A 14 -4.92 1.57 -5.04
C ALA A 14 -3.71 2.47 -4.73
N ARG A 15 -3.99 3.74 -4.46
CA ARG A 15 -3.00 4.77 -4.13
C ARG A 15 -2.90 4.94 -2.62
N PHE A 16 -1.67 5.11 -2.16
CA PHE A 16 -1.31 5.27 -0.75
C PHE A 16 -0.36 6.44 -0.62
N ASN A 17 -0.53 7.20 0.46
CA ASN A 17 0.39 8.25 0.83
C ASN A 17 1.21 7.73 2.01
N SER A 18 2.53 7.59 1.86
CA SER A 18 3.38 7.05 2.91
C SER A 18 3.54 8.01 4.08
N LEU A 19 3.11 7.62 5.29
CA LEU A 19 3.49 8.31 6.53
C LEU A 19 3.68 7.33 7.70
N SER A 20 4.94 7.17 8.09
CA SER A 20 5.33 7.08 9.50
C SER A 20 6.53 8.02 9.68
N ASN A 21 6.29 9.20 10.25
CA ASN A 21 7.31 10.16 10.70
C ASN A 21 8.13 10.92 9.64
N SER A 22 7.62 11.11 8.42
CA SER A 22 8.28 11.90 7.37
C SER A 22 7.50 13.19 7.10
N ALA A 23 8.20 14.32 6.91
CA ALA A 23 7.58 15.57 6.41
C ALA A 23 7.17 15.50 4.92
N GLN A 24 7.49 14.37 4.27
CA GLN A 24 7.18 14.08 2.87
C GLN A 24 6.28 12.84 2.81
N ALA A 25 5.15 12.96 2.13
CA ALA A 25 4.34 11.84 1.72
C ALA A 25 4.87 11.31 0.38
N LEU A 26 5.05 10.00 0.28
CA LEU A 26 5.30 9.35 -1.02
C LEU A 26 3.97 8.91 -1.61
N ASP A 27 3.72 9.27 -2.87
CA ASP A 27 2.63 8.69 -3.65
C ASP A 27 3.03 7.30 -4.09
N LEU A 28 2.30 6.31 -3.60
CA LEU A 28 2.58 4.91 -3.82
C LEU A 28 1.36 4.24 -4.46
N THR A 29 1.57 3.52 -5.55
CA THR A 29 0.53 2.68 -6.17
C THR A 29 0.80 1.22 -5.88
N LEU A 30 -0.23 0.49 -5.42
CA LEU A 30 -0.16 -0.96 -5.24
C LEU A 30 -0.15 -1.67 -6.58
N THR A 31 0.95 -2.34 -6.91
CA THR A 31 1.08 -3.09 -8.17
C THR A 31 0.89 -4.60 -7.98
N GLN A 32 1.21 -5.13 -6.80
CA GLN A 32 1.07 -6.54 -6.49
C GLN A 32 0.75 -6.77 -5.01
N ALA A 33 -0.11 -7.75 -4.72
CA ALA A 33 -0.36 -8.27 -3.39
C ALA A 33 -0.25 -9.81 -3.39
N VAL A 34 0.43 -10.35 -2.38
CA VAL A 34 0.65 -11.79 -2.18
C VAL A 34 0.23 -12.18 -0.76
N VAL A 35 -0.74 -13.07 -0.64
CA VAL A 35 -1.29 -13.58 0.62
C VAL A 35 -1.03 -15.08 0.67
N TYR A 36 -0.39 -15.56 1.75
CA TYR A 36 0.00 -16.98 1.90
C TYR A 36 0.72 -17.57 0.67
N GLY A 37 1.56 -16.78 -0.01
CA GLY A 37 2.29 -17.21 -1.21
C GLY A 37 1.50 -17.08 -2.53
N HIS A 38 0.22 -16.72 -2.49
CA HIS A 38 -0.63 -16.58 -3.67
C HIS A 38 -0.84 -15.12 -4.05
N ARG A 39 -0.72 -14.81 -5.35
CA ARG A 39 -1.07 -13.48 -5.87
C ARG A 39 -2.58 -13.28 -5.81
N VAL A 40 -3.00 -12.16 -5.26
CA VAL A 40 -4.42 -11.80 -5.13
C VAL A 40 -4.72 -10.50 -5.85
N ALA A 41 -5.91 -10.40 -6.46
CA ALA A 41 -6.37 -9.18 -7.12
C ALA A 41 -6.87 -8.12 -6.12
N GLN A 42 -7.31 -8.58 -4.95
CA GLN A 42 -7.87 -7.78 -3.88
C GLN A 42 -7.34 -8.30 -2.54
N LEU A 43 -7.07 -7.37 -1.63
CA LEU A 43 -6.71 -7.64 -0.24
C LEU A 43 -7.87 -7.22 0.66
N ASP A 44 -8.51 -8.19 1.28
CA ASP A 44 -9.62 -7.96 2.20
C ASP A 44 -9.13 -7.53 3.58
N THR A 45 -10.00 -6.85 4.32
CA THR A 45 -9.72 -6.37 5.68
C THR A 45 -9.32 -7.53 6.59
N GLY A 46 -8.29 -7.31 7.41
CA GLY A 46 -7.77 -8.29 8.35
C GLY A 46 -6.67 -9.19 7.79
N LEU A 47 -6.52 -9.28 6.46
CA LEU A 47 -5.46 -10.06 5.83
C LEU A 47 -4.09 -9.37 5.93
N THR A 48 -3.06 -10.20 6.07
CA THR A 48 -1.65 -9.79 5.98
C THR A 48 -1.10 -10.24 4.64
N ALA A 49 -0.46 -9.33 3.92
CA ALA A 49 0.09 -9.59 2.59
C ALA A 49 1.51 -9.03 2.44
N PHE A 50 2.29 -9.66 1.58
CA PHE A 50 3.43 -9.02 0.98
C PHE A 50 2.96 -8.18 -0.21
N VAL A 51 3.32 -6.90 -0.21
CA VAL A 51 2.90 -5.97 -1.27
C VAL A 51 4.10 -5.40 -2.01
N THR A 52 3.90 -5.13 -3.29
CA THR A 52 4.81 -4.33 -4.10
C THR A 52 4.13 -3.00 -4.37
N LEU A 53 4.82 -1.92 -3.99
CA LEU A 53 4.38 -0.55 -4.22
C LEU A 53 5.32 0.11 -5.23
N ARG A 54 4.75 0.88 -6.15
CA ARG A 54 5.51 1.73 -7.08
C ARG A 54 5.39 3.18 -6.63
N GLY A 55 6.53 3.86 -6.50
CA GLY A 55 6.56 5.30 -6.29
C GLY A 55 6.15 6.05 -7.56
N GLU A 56 5.18 6.94 -7.43
CA GLU A 56 4.70 7.81 -8.51
C GLU A 56 5.10 9.27 -8.29
N GLY A 57 5.58 9.64 -7.10
CA GLY A 57 5.99 11.01 -6.79
C GLY A 57 6.18 11.25 -5.30
N VAL A 58 6.64 12.45 -4.97
CA VAL A 58 6.77 12.95 -3.59
C VAL A 58 5.86 14.16 -3.42
N GLN A 59 4.98 14.12 -2.44
CA GLN A 59 4.19 15.26 -2.00
C GLN A 59 4.81 15.84 -0.72
N HIS A 60 5.21 17.11 -0.76
CA HIS A 60 5.55 17.84 0.44
C HIS A 60 4.26 18.16 1.19
N LEU A 61 4.13 17.65 2.42
CA LEU A 61 3.04 18.02 3.29
C LEU A 61 3.36 19.42 3.82
N MET A 62 2.58 20.41 3.39
CA MET A 62 2.67 21.75 3.99
C MET A 62 2.15 21.65 5.42
N CYS A 63 3.03 21.91 6.38
CA CYS A 63 2.73 22.00 7.82
C CYS A 63 1.81 23.19 8.11
#